data_AF-A0A8T1Q763-F1
#
_entry.id   AF-A0A8T1Q763-F1
#
_cell.length_a   1.000
_cell.length_b   1.000
_cell.length_c   1.000
_cell.angle_alpha   90.00
_cell.angle_beta   90.00
_cell.angle_gamma   90.00
#
_symmetry.space_group_name_H-M   'P 1'
#
loop_
_entity.id
_entity.type
_entity.pdbx_description
1 polymer ?
#
loop_
_entity_poly.entity_id
_entity_poly.type
_entity_poly.pdbx_seq_one_letter_code
_entity_poly.pdbx_strand_id
1 'polypeptide(L)'
;MNPGPDDKPTNSVTYKNLEIKVPSIVLEVSVKEKTNGEDDIFNPEDDKYKVIAKAKKILESYDIQEMKNVVKDKNLGPALKKEIEIAIDHLNKWLEYVKNPQTNEKEIKKYLKKNKQEIYDPIVKKIKQFKQSSSST
;
A
#
# COMPACT_ATOMS: atom_id res chain seq x y z
N MET A 1 53.62 -35.48 -29.91
CA MET A 1 52.73 -36.20 -28.97
C MET A 1 51.33 -36.24 -29.58
N ASN A 2 50.76 -37.45 -29.61
CA ASN A 2 49.35 -37.81 -29.91
C ASN A 2 48.37 -37.18 -28.89
N PRO A 3 47.02 -37.21 -29.06
CA PRO A 3 46.23 -37.81 -30.16
C PRO A 3 45.05 -36.93 -30.68
N GLY A 4 44.38 -37.45 -31.73
CA GLY A 4 42.96 -37.20 -32.05
C GLY A 4 42.02 -38.12 -31.25
N PRO A 5 40.84 -38.47 -31.79
CA PRO A 5 39.51 -38.07 -31.32
C PRO A 5 38.80 -39.13 -30.45
N ASP A 6 37.99 -38.73 -29.46
CA ASP A 6 36.95 -39.59 -28.89
C ASP A 6 35.80 -38.75 -28.29
N ASP A 7 34.61 -39.07 -28.80
CA ASP A 7 33.24 -38.76 -28.41
C ASP A 7 32.92 -37.64 -27.40
N LYS A 8 32.16 -36.64 -27.86
CA LYS A 8 31.17 -35.97 -26.99
C LYS A 8 29.79 -36.11 -27.62
N PRO A 9 28.89 -36.91 -27.02
CA PRO A 9 27.49 -36.85 -27.39
C PRO A 9 26.89 -35.53 -26.93
N THR A 10 26.09 -34.99 -27.84
CA THR A 10 25.24 -33.81 -27.73
C THR A 10 24.36 -33.82 -26.48
N ASN A 11 24.18 -32.65 -25.87
CA ASN A 11 22.87 -32.27 -25.33
C ASN A 11 22.58 -30.83 -25.74
N SER A 12 21.74 -30.70 -26.77
CA SER A 12 21.09 -29.46 -27.14
C SER A 12 20.08 -29.08 -26.05
N VAL A 13 20.14 -27.85 -25.56
CA VAL A 13 18.93 -27.19 -25.05
C VAL A 13 18.82 -25.80 -25.68
N THR A 14 17.74 -25.71 -26.46
CA THR A 14 17.12 -24.61 -27.21
C THR A 14 16.80 -23.39 -26.33
N TYR A 15 16.32 -22.31 -26.93
CA TYR A 15 16.90 -20.96 -26.98
C TYR A 15 16.00 -20.02 -26.14
N LYS A 16 16.51 -18.85 -25.71
CA LYS A 16 16.21 -17.55 -26.35
C LYS A 16 16.67 -16.35 -25.51
N ASN A 17 17.42 -15.48 -26.21
CA ASN A 17 17.62 -14.04 -26.01
C ASN A 17 18.73 -13.56 -25.06
N LEU A 18 19.87 -13.29 -25.70
CA LEU A 18 20.69 -12.07 -25.54
C LEU A 18 21.13 -11.73 -24.11
N GLU A 19 22.30 -12.24 -23.73
CA GLU A 19 23.04 -11.78 -22.55
C GLU A 19 23.61 -10.38 -22.87
N ILE A 20 22.81 -9.34 -22.60
CA ILE A 20 23.27 -7.96 -22.66
C ILE A 20 24.15 -7.74 -21.42
N LYS A 21 25.47 -7.75 -21.64
CA LYS A 21 26.45 -7.28 -20.65
C LYS A 21 26.29 -5.78 -20.46
N VAL A 22 25.43 -5.37 -19.54
CA VAL A 22 25.47 -4.02 -18.98
C VAL A 22 26.49 -3.98 -17.85
N PRO A 23 27.44 -3.03 -17.83
CA PRO A 23 28.34 -2.87 -16.70
C PRO A 23 27.50 -2.51 -15.46
N SER A 24 27.68 -3.27 -14.38
CA SER A 24 27.13 -2.97 -13.06
C SER A 24 27.64 -1.61 -12.61
N ILE A 25 26.88 -0.56 -12.89
CA ILE A 25 26.88 0.62 -12.05
C ILE A 25 26.37 0.15 -10.69
N VAL A 26 27.33 -0.07 -9.78
CA VAL A 26 27.06 -0.20 -8.37
C VAL A 26 26.47 1.15 -7.94
N LEU A 27 25.14 1.27 -7.97
CA LEU A 27 24.49 2.16 -7.03
C LEU A 27 24.74 1.51 -5.67
N GLU A 28 25.76 2.01 -4.96
CA GLU A 28 25.82 1.88 -3.52
C GLU A 28 24.57 2.58 -2.96
N VAL A 29 23.47 1.83 -2.92
CA VAL A 29 22.32 2.19 -2.11
C VAL A 29 22.78 1.97 -0.68
N SER A 30 23.35 3.02 -0.09
CA SER A 30 23.66 3.04 1.32
C SER A 30 22.33 2.91 2.06
N VAL A 31 21.99 1.68 2.43
CA VAL A 31 20.84 1.36 3.28
C VAL A 31 21.15 1.91 4.67
N LYS A 32 20.81 3.18 4.89
CA LYS A 32 20.56 3.69 6.23
C LYS A 32 19.10 3.40 6.57
N GLU A 33 18.92 2.34 7.34
CA GLU A 33 17.68 1.99 7.99
C GLU A 33 17.10 3.16 8.81
N LYS A 34 15.77 3.23 8.83
CA LYS A 34 14.87 3.99 9.74
C LYS A 34 14.53 5.44 9.38
N THR A 35 13.40 5.57 8.68
CA THR A 35 12.30 6.43 9.13
C THR A 35 10.97 5.69 8.97
N ASN A 36 10.61 4.88 9.97
CA ASN A 36 9.21 4.53 10.22
C ASN A 36 8.54 5.82 10.72
N GLY A 37 8.16 6.69 9.80
CA GLY A 37 7.70 8.02 10.14
C GLY A 37 7.35 8.79 8.88
N GLU A 38 6.05 9.02 8.70
CA GLU A 38 5.53 10.31 8.26
C GLU A 38 5.82 10.80 6.81
N ASP A 39 6.87 10.37 6.12
CA ASP A 39 7.35 10.95 4.85
C ASP A 39 7.24 10.01 3.63
N ASP A 40 6.79 8.77 3.81
CA ASP A 40 6.73 7.76 2.72
C ASP A 40 5.44 7.81 1.87
N ILE A 41 4.48 8.66 2.25
CA ILE A 41 3.16 8.68 1.59
C ILE A 41 3.20 9.50 0.28
N PHE A 42 3.97 10.59 0.25
CA PHE A 42 4.07 11.49 -0.89
C PHE A 42 5.51 11.96 -1.10
N ASN A 43 5.97 11.92 -2.35
CA ASN A 43 7.26 12.49 -2.72
C ASN A 43 7.14 14.01 -2.86
N PRO A 44 8.20 14.78 -2.54
CA PRO A 44 8.21 16.22 -2.77
C PRO A 44 8.05 16.58 -4.25
N GLU A 45 8.43 15.69 -5.17
CA GLU A 45 8.32 15.84 -6.62
C GLU A 45 6.96 15.39 -7.21
N ASP A 46 6.03 14.87 -6.40
CA ASP A 46 4.71 14.50 -6.90
C ASP A 46 3.93 15.77 -7.30
N ASP A 47 3.50 15.83 -8.56
CA ASP A 47 2.58 16.85 -9.05
C ASP A 47 1.15 16.65 -8.51
N LYS A 48 0.33 17.70 -8.59
CA LYS A 48 -1.04 17.72 -8.06
C LYS A 48 -1.90 16.53 -8.51
N TYR A 49 -1.79 16.08 -9.76
CA TYR A 49 -2.59 14.97 -10.26
C TYR A 49 -2.11 13.64 -9.68
N LYS A 50 -0.80 13.43 -9.56
CA LYS A 50 -0.23 12.26 -8.86
C LYS A 50 -0.60 12.24 -7.39
N VAL A 51 -0.59 13.39 -6.71
CA VAL A 51 -1.00 13.49 -5.30
C VAL A 51 -2.47 13.11 -5.15
N ILE A 52 -3.35 13.63 -6.00
CA ILE A 52 -4.78 13.26 -5.99
C ILE A 52 -4.96 11.76 -6.25
N ALA A 53 -4.28 11.20 -7.26
CA ALA A 53 -4.39 9.79 -7.60
C ALA A 53 -3.89 8.86 -6.47
N LYS A 54 -2.74 9.17 -5.88
CA LYS A 54 -2.20 8.45 -4.71
C LYS A 54 -3.13 8.57 -3.52
N ALA A 55 -3.61 9.77 -3.24
CA ALA A 55 -4.54 10.03 -2.14
C ALA A 55 -5.83 9.23 -2.26
N LYS A 56 -6.42 9.23 -3.45
CA LYS A 56 -7.60 8.42 -3.77
C LYS A 56 -7.31 6.93 -3.55
N LYS A 57 -6.19 6.42 -4.06
CA LYS A 57 -5.79 5.00 -3.88
C LYS A 57 -5.62 4.64 -2.40
N ILE A 58 -5.02 5.51 -1.59
CA ILE A 58 -4.86 5.29 -0.14
C ILE A 58 -6.23 5.25 0.54
N LEU A 59 -7.11 6.20 0.25
CA LEU A 59 -8.44 6.24 0.84
C LEU A 59 -9.29 5.03 0.42
N GLU A 60 -9.21 4.61 -0.84
CA GLU A 60 -9.88 3.41 -1.37
C GLU A 60 -9.28 2.11 -0.84
N SER A 61 -8.03 2.12 -0.34
CA SER A 61 -7.40 0.94 0.27
C SER A 61 -7.98 0.61 1.65
N TYR A 62 -8.59 1.57 2.33
CA TYR A 62 -9.40 1.29 3.51
C TYR A 62 -10.70 0.67 3.03
N ASP A 63 -10.89 -0.61 3.32
CA ASP A 63 -12.06 -1.38 2.89
C ASP A 63 -13.33 -0.88 3.60
N ILE A 64 -13.93 0.19 3.05
CA ILE A 64 -15.15 0.82 3.56
C ILE A 64 -16.29 -0.21 3.59
N GLN A 65 -16.29 -1.19 2.67
CA GLN A 65 -17.32 -2.22 2.64
C GLN A 65 -17.16 -3.18 3.83
N GLU A 66 -15.93 -3.57 4.16
CA GLU A 66 -15.64 -4.32 5.39
C GLU A 66 -16.08 -3.55 6.64
N MET A 67 -15.73 -2.26 6.74
CA MET A 67 -16.17 -1.41 7.84
C MET A 67 -17.71 -1.37 7.96
N LYS A 68 -18.42 -1.21 6.83
CA LYS A 68 -19.89 -1.25 6.75
C LYS A 68 -20.48 -2.60 7.13
N ASN A 69 -19.79 -3.69 6.86
CA ASN A 69 -20.25 -5.02 7.23
C ASN A 69 -20.09 -5.24 8.74
N VAL A 70 -18.98 -4.78 9.32
CA VAL A 70 -18.71 -4.92 10.76
C VAL A 70 -19.71 -4.14 11.61
N VAL A 71 -20.10 -2.92 11.21
CA VAL A 71 -21.13 -2.13 11.96
C VAL A 71 -22.53 -2.75 11.95
N LYS A 72 -22.79 -3.72 11.06
CA LYS A 72 -24.04 -4.51 11.04
C LYS A 72 -23.97 -5.72 11.96
N ASP A 73 -22.81 -6.06 12.50
CA ASP A 73 -22.63 -7.16 13.44
C ASP A 73 -23.31 -6.83 14.78
N LYS A 74 -24.14 -7.76 15.27
CA LYS A 74 -24.92 -7.57 16.50
C LYS A 74 -24.05 -7.67 17.76
N ASN A 75 -22.91 -8.32 17.67
CA ASN A 75 -21.95 -8.49 18.77
C ASN A 75 -20.98 -7.31 18.86
N LEU A 76 -21.04 -6.36 17.93
CA LEU A 76 -20.21 -5.17 17.95
C LEU A 76 -20.69 -4.20 19.04
N GLY A 77 -19.80 -3.89 19.98
CA GLY A 77 -20.10 -2.91 21.03
C GLY A 77 -20.40 -1.51 20.49
N PRO A 78 -21.28 -0.74 21.16
CA PRO A 78 -21.75 0.57 20.67
C PRO A 78 -20.63 1.60 20.52
N ALA A 79 -19.58 1.52 21.34
CA ALA A 79 -18.42 2.40 21.25
C ALA A 79 -17.64 2.19 19.94
N LEU A 80 -17.24 0.94 19.64
CA LEU A 80 -16.52 0.62 18.42
C LEU A 80 -17.39 0.85 17.17
N LYS A 81 -18.69 0.55 17.26
CA LYS A 81 -19.64 0.86 16.18
C LYS A 81 -19.60 2.34 15.80
N LYS A 82 -19.71 3.22 16.79
CA LYS A 82 -19.68 4.68 16.57
C LYS A 82 -18.35 5.14 15.97
N GLU A 83 -17.22 4.60 16.44
CA GLU A 83 -15.89 4.91 15.88
C GLU A 83 -15.82 4.52 14.39
N ILE A 84 -16.30 3.34 14.03
CA ILE A 84 -16.30 2.86 12.64
C ILE A 84 -17.24 3.69 11.76
N GLU A 85 -18.44 4.05 12.25
CA GLU A 85 -19.38 4.92 11.52
C GLU A 85 -18.79 6.30 11.24
N ILE A 86 -18.11 6.91 12.23
CA ILE A 86 -17.39 8.17 12.06
C ILE A 86 -16.27 8.02 11.02
N ALA A 87 -15.51 6.92 11.05
CA ALA A 87 -14.45 6.68 10.07
C ALA A 87 -14.99 6.50 8.65
N ILE A 88 -16.11 5.79 8.48
CA ILE A 88 -16.79 5.63 7.18
C ILE A 88 -17.23 7.00 6.64
N ASP A 89 -17.91 7.82 7.44
CA ASP A 89 -18.32 9.17 7.04
C ASP A 89 -17.12 10.04 6.65
N HIS A 90 -16.07 10.01 7.47
CA HIS A 90 -14.85 10.77 7.22
C HIS A 90 -14.14 10.32 5.94
N LEU A 91 -14.00 9.00 5.70
CA LEU A 91 -13.42 8.46 4.47
C LEU A 91 -14.22 8.88 3.23
N ASN A 92 -15.55 8.81 3.27
CA ASN A 92 -16.38 9.21 2.15
C ASN A 92 -16.23 10.70 1.81
N LYS A 93 -16.28 11.58 2.82
CA LYS A 93 -16.07 13.02 2.64
C LYS A 93 -14.71 13.32 2.02
N TRP A 94 -13.67 12.63 2.46
CA TRP A 94 -12.33 12.83 1.90
C TRP A 94 -12.18 12.23 0.51
N LEU A 95 -12.82 11.11 0.20
CA LEU A 95 -12.90 10.58 -1.15
C LEU A 95 -13.57 11.56 -2.11
N GLU A 96 -14.62 12.26 -1.67
CA GLU A 96 -15.25 13.33 -2.46
C GLU A 96 -14.35 14.55 -2.59
N TYR A 97 -13.70 14.96 -1.49
CA TYR A 97 -12.77 16.10 -1.49
C TYR A 97 -11.58 15.86 -2.43
N VAL A 98 -10.95 14.69 -2.43
CA VAL A 98 -9.81 14.40 -3.34
C VAL A 98 -10.25 14.29 -4.81
N LYS A 99 -11.51 13.94 -5.08
CA LYS A 99 -12.06 13.90 -6.46
C LYS A 99 -12.28 15.29 -7.04
N ASN A 100 -12.37 16.34 -6.21
CA ASN A 100 -12.52 17.70 -6.69
C ASN A 100 -11.19 18.23 -7.26
N PRO A 101 -11.14 18.61 -8.56
CA PRO A 101 -9.92 19.12 -9.19
C PRO A 101 -9.43 20.45 -8.60
N GLN A 102 -10.27 21.18 -7.87
CA GLN A 102 -9.90 22.44 -7.21
C GLN A 102 -9.20 22.23 -5.86
N THR A 103 -9.11 20.99 -5.39
CA THR A 103 -8.56 20.66 -4.08
C THR A 103 -7.09 21.03 -3.93
N ASN A 104 -6.73 21.45 -2.72
CA ASN A 104 -5.39 21.86 -2.35
C ASN A 104 -4.49 20.65 -2.04
N GLU A 105 -3.41 20.50 -2.81
CA GLU A 105 -2.43 19.44 -2.65
C GLU A 105 -1.83 19.38 -1.23
N LYS A 106 -1.53 20.54 -0.64
CA LYS A 106 -0.93 20.61 0.70
C LYS A 106 -1.89 20.10 1.77
N GLU A 107 -3.17 20.36 1.61
CA GLU A 107 -4.21 19.86 2.52
C GLU A 107 -4.36 18.35 2.39
N ILE A 108 -4.37 17.80 1.17
CA ILE A 108 -4.40 16.35 0.93
C ILE A 108 -3.20 15.66 1.61
N LYS A 109 -1.98 16.17 1.39
CA LYS A 109 -0.75 15.61 1.96
C LYS A 109 -0.80 15.60 3.49
N LYS A 110 -1.13 16.76 4.09
CA LYS A 110 -1.25 16.91 5.56
C LYS A 110 -2.33 16.00 6.14
N TYR A 111 -3.48 15.96 5.47
CA TYR A 111 -4.62 15.18 5.92
C TYR A 111 -4.29 13.69 5.94
N LEU A 112 -3.79 13.14 4.84
CA LEU A 112 -3.55 11.70 4.75
C LEU A 112 -2.44 11.23 5.68
N LYS A 113 -1.39 12.05 5.86
CA LYS A 113 -0.33 11.78 6.83
C LYS A 113 -0.89 11.64 8.25
N LYS A 114 -1.68 12.62 8.68
CA LYS A 114 -2.24 12.67 10.03
C LYS A 114 -3.31 11.59 10.26
N ASN A 115 -4.31 11.53 9.38
CA ASN A 115 -5.52 10.74 9.63
C ASN A 115 -5.32 9.25 9.35
N LYS A 116 -4.38 8.87 8.48
CA LYS A 116 -3.97 7.46 8.33
C LYS A 116 -3.57 6.87 9.68
N GLN A 117 -2.64 7.52 10.37
CA GLN A 117 -2.05 6.99 11.59
C GLN A 117 -2.97 7.16 12.80
N GLU A 118 -3.65 8.30 12.91
CA GLU A 118 -4.42 8.63 14.11
C GLU A 118 -5.85 8.08 14.09
N ILE A 119 -6.45 7.91 12.90
CA ILE A 119 -7.87 7.54 12.78
C ILE A 119 -8.01 6.17 12.13
N TYR A 120 -7.45 5.97 10.94
CA TYR A 120 -7.80 4.81 10.12
C TYR A 120 -7.06 3.52 10.52
N ASP A 121 -5.73 3.56 10.69
CA ASP A 121 -4.94 2.40 11.11
C ASP A 121 -5.43 1.80 12.45
N PRO A 122 -5.73 2.59 13.50
CA PRO A 122 -6.26 2.07 14.77
C PRO A 122 -7.62 1.39 14.60
N ILE A 123 -8.52 1.96 13.80
CA ILE A 123 -9.87 1.41 13.59
C ILE A 123 -9.79 0.10 12.80
N VAL A 124 -8.97 0.04 11.74
CA VAL A 124 -8.72 -1.20 11.00
C VAL A 124 -8.13 -2.28 11.92
N LYS A 125 -7.22 -1.92 12.82
CA LYS A 125 -6.67 -2.87 13.80
C LYS A 125 -7.75 -3.39 14.75
N LYS A 126 -8.60 -2.51 15.29
CA LYS A 126 -9.73 -2.90 16.16
C LYS A 126 -10.72 -3.82 15.43
N ILE A 127 -11.03 -3.55 14.16
CA ILE A 127 -11.87 -4.42 13.32
C ILE A 127 -11.25 -5.81 13.16
N LYS A 128 -9.96 -5.89 12.84
CA LYS A 128 -9.26 -7.19 12.70
C LYS A 128 -9.29 -7.99 14.01
N GLN A 129 -9.04 -7.34 15.14
CA GLN A 129 -9.11 -7.97 16.46
C GLN A 129 -10.52 -8.48 16.77
N PHE A 130 -11.56 -7.68 16.48
CA PHE A 130 -12.95 -8.10 16.64
C PHE A 130 -13.25 -9.38 15.83
N LYS A 131 -12.90 -9.40 14.54
CA LYS A 131 -13.13 -10.58 13.67
C LYS A 131 -12.39 -11.84 14.15
N GLN A 132 -11.18 -11.69 14.69
CA GLN A 132 -10.42 -12.83 15.25
C GLN A 132 -11.09 -13.40 16.50
N SER A 133 -11.57 -12.54 17.39
CA SER A 133 -12.31 -12.97 18.58
C SER A 133 -13.64 -13.64 18.23
N SER A 134 -14.35 -13.13 17.22
CA SER A 134 -15.61 -13.70 16.74
C SER A 134 -15.46 -15.00 15.94
N SER A 135 -14.27 -15.32 15.41
CA SER A 135 -14.02 -16.58 14.69
C SER A 135 -13.57 -17.73 15.60
N SER A 136 -13.29 -17.43 16.89
CA SER A 136 -12.79 -18.39 17.87
C SER A 136 -13.88 -18.90 18.84
N THR A 137 -15.15 -18.56 18.58
CA THR A 137 -16.33 -18.94 19.38
C THR A 137 -17.29 -19.74 18.53
#